data_AF-A0A899G340-F1
#
_entry.id   AF-A0A899G340-F1
#
_cell.length_a   1.000
_cell.length_b   1.000
_cell.length_c   1.000
_cell.angle_alpha   90.00
_cell.angle_beta   90.00
_cell.angle_gamma   90.00
#
_symmetry.space_group_name_H-M   'P 1'
#
loop_
_entity.id
_entity.type
_entity.pdbx_description
1 polymer ?
#
loop_
_entity_poly.entity_id
_entity_poly.type
_entity_poly.pdbx_seq_one_letter_code
_entity_poly.pdbx_strand_id
1 'polypeptide(L)'
;MNILNKARGCYFSSFFLKKRLIHVLRINKVIYKIERNFLTKSYAKNDENQKPVEGRIPTSLEQATGIEKYELLQKLQGKEAFDLEPLDASRLGTLKDPIVVESLDTTRLIGCTGFPADSHDVLWLELSHDKENSRCPECGSVYKLNFIGDGDVQNHH
;
A
#
# COMPACT_ATOMS: atom_id res chain seq x y z
N MET A 1 6.35 17.66 -55.63
CA MET A 1 6.17 18.21 -54.26
C MET A 1 5.33 17.21 -53.46
N ASN A 2 5.71 16.92 -52.20
CA ASN A 2 4.86 16.31 -51.14
C ASN A 2 4.80 14.77 -50.94
N ILE A 3 5.92 14.05 -50.84
CA ILE A 3 5.90 12.71 -50.18
C ILE A 3 7.01 12.49 -49.14
N LEU A 4 8.12 13.24 -49.16
CA LEU A 4 9.27 12.94 -48.28
C LEU A 4 9.34 13.67 -46.92
N ASN A 5 8.35 14.49 -46.57
CA ASN A 5 8.37 15.28 -45.31
C ASN A 5 7.44 14.77 -44.19
N LYS A 6 6.67 13.69 -44.41
CA LYS A 6 5.74 13.17 -43.37
C LYS A 6 6.37 12.13 -42.42
N ALA A 7 7.51 11.55 -42.79
CA ALA A 7 8.14 10.48 -42.00
C ALA A 7 9.04 10.99 -40.87
N ARG A 8 9.53 12.23 -40.88
CA ARG A 8 10.51 12.72 -39.88
C ARG A 8 9.89 13.26 -38.58
N GLY A 9 8.59 13.54 -38.55
CA GLY A 9 7.88 14.02 -37.36
C GLY A 9 7.49 12.93 -36.35
N CYS A 10 7.34 11.67 -36.79
CA CYS A 10 6.85 10.59 -35.94
C CYS A 10 7.95 9.88 -35.11
N TYR A 11 9.22 9.94 -35.52
CA TYR A 11 10.31 9.26 -34.83
C TYR A 11 10.94 10.07 -33.68
N PHE A 12 10.68 11.38 -33.61
CA PHE A 12 11.25 12.25 -32.56
C PHE A 12 10.35 12.36 -31.31
N SER A 13 9.02 12.27 -31.43
CA SER A 13 8.11 12.28 -30.26
C SER A 13 8.09 10.94 -29.52
N SER A 14 8.22 9.83 -30.25
CA SER A 14 8.24 8.46 -29.70
C SER A 14 9.53 8.15 -28.92
N PHE A 15 10.64 8.83 -29.21
CA PHE A 15 11.89 8.70 -28.46
C PHE A 15 11.87 9.47 -27.13
N PHE A 16 11.27 10.66 -27.12
CA PHE A 16 11.16 11.50 -25.92
C PHE A 16 10.15 10.94 -24.90
N LEU A 17 9.01 10.41 -25.35
CA LEU A 17 8.06 9.73 -24.47
C LEU A 17 8.64 8.44 -23.87
N LYS A 18 9.37 7.63 -24.65
CA LYS A 18 10.04 6.43 -24.11
C LYS A 18 11.08 6.77 -23.05
N LYS A 19 11.92 7.79 -23.26
CA LYS A 19 12.92 8.22 -22.25
C LYS A 19 12.28 8.72 -20.95
N ARG A 20 11.16 9.45 -21.04
CA ARG A 20 10.44 9.98 -19.87
C ARG A 20 9.75 8.87 -19.07
N LEU A 21 9.16 7.88 -19.74
CA LEU A 21 8.57 6.69 -19.10
C LEU A 21 9.63 5.84 -18.38
N ILE A 22 10.78 5.61 -19.01
CA ILE A 22 11.89 4.82 -18.43
C ILE A 22 12.47 5.52 -17.19
N HIS A 23 12.50 6.85 -17.15
CA HIS A 23 12.99 7.60 -16.00
C HIS A 23 11.99 7.55 -14.81
N VAL A 24 10.69 7.69 -15.07
CA VAL A 24 9.63 7.59 -14.03
C VAL A 24 9.55 6.17 -13.45
N LEU A 25 9.64 5.13 -14.28
CA LEU A 25 9.68 3.74 -13.82
C LEU A 25 10.92 3.42 -12.96
N ARG A 26 12.06 4.08 -13.27
CA ARG A 26 13.32 3.90 -12.52
C ARG A 26 13.33 4.69 -11.21
N ILE A 27 12.68 5.86 -11.16
CA ILE A 27 12.49 6.64 -9.94
C ILE A 27 11.54 5.92 -8.98
N ASN A 28 10.40 5.39 -9.46
CA ASN A 28 9.47 4.62 -8.63
C ASN A 28 10.13 3.36 -8.02
N LYS A 29 10.96 2.65 -8.79
CA LYS A 29 11.69 1.46 -8.30
C LYS A 29 12.80 1.81 -7.29
N VAL A 30 13.32 3.05 -7.31
CA VAL A 30 14.30 3.55 -6.34
C VAL A 30 13.61 4.02 -5.06
N ILE A 31 12.47 4.69 -5.15
CA ILE A 31 11.65 5.12 -4.00
C ILE A 31 11.22 3.90 -3.16
N TYR A 32 10.65 2.86 -3.80
CA TYR A 32 10.27 1.62 -3.11
C TYR A 32 11.46 0.86 -2.48
N LYS A 33 12.67 1.01 -3.02
CA LYS A 33 13.89 0.39 -2.47
C LYS A 33 14.44 1.18 -1.27
N ILE A 34 14.20 2.48 -1.20
CA ILE A 34 14.61 3.34 -0.08
C ILE A 34 13.65 3.16 1.11
N GLU A 35 12.34 3.09 0.88
CA GLU A 35 11.34 2.88 1.94
C GLU A 35 11.40 1.46 2.54
N ARG A 36 11.60 0.42 1.71
CA ARG A 36 11.83 -0.95 2.23
C ARG A 36 13.11 -1.09 3.06
N ASN A 37 14.14 -0.31 2.76
CA ASN A 37 15.37 -0.31 3.58
C ASN A 37 15.20 0.42 4.92
N PHE A 38 14.23 1.32 5.06
CA PHE A 38 13.95 2.00 6.32
C PHE A 38 13.21 1.08 7.29
N LEU A 39 12.21 0.33 6.82
CA LEU A 39 11.40 -0.55 7.68
C LEU A 39 12.12 -1.86 8.03
N THR A 40 12.82 -2.49 7.08
CA THR A 40 13.47 -3.81 7.31
C THR A 40 14.81 -3.73 8.02
N LYS A 41 15.53 -2.58 7.94
CA LYS A 41 16.88 -2.44 8.51
C LYS A 41 16.91 -1.77 9.88
N SER A 42 15.87 -1.00 10.24
CA SER A 42 15.78 -0.31 11.53
C SER A 42 15.32 -1.22 12.67
N TYR A 43 14.50 -2.23 12.38
CA TYR A 43 13.93 -3.14 13.38
C TYR A 43 14.93 -4.08 14.06
N ALA A 44 15.98 -4.51 13.36
CA ALA A 44 16.86 -5.59 13.84
C ALA A 44 18.30 -5.17 14.15
N LYS A 45 18.74 -3.95 13.77
CA LYS A 45 20.17 -3.60 13.80
C LYS A 45 20.57 -2.34 14.56
N ASN A 46 19.63 -1.49 14.96
CA ASN A 46 19.94 -0.23 15.64
C ASN A 46 19.47 -0.17 17.09
N ASP A 47 18.80 -1.21 17.59
CA ASP A 47 18.45 -1.29 19.01
C ASP A 47 19.65 -1.88 19.76
N GLU A 48 20.66 -1.03 20.00
CA GLU A 48 21.55 -1.30 21.12
C GLU A 48 20.65 -1.38 22.35
N ASN A 49 20.40 -2.60 22.85
CA ASN A 49 19.59 -2.82 24.05
C ASN A 49 20.15 -1.95 25.15
N GLN A 50 19.51 -0.79 25.37
CA GLN A 50 19.98 0.20 26.32
C GLN A 50 19.93 -0.46 27.69
N LYS A 51 21.10 -0.68 28.30
CA LYS A 51 21.17 -1.33 29.60
C LYS A 51 20.28 -0.57 30.59
N PRO A 52 19.49 -1.26 31.44
CA PRO A 52 18.68 -0.60 32.45
C PRO A 52 19.53 0.35 33.29
N VAL A 53 19.12 1.60 33.40
CA VAL A 53 19.82 2.58 34.23
C VAL A 53 19.50 2.29 35.69
N GLU A 54 20.52 1.97 36.48
CA GLU A 54 20.38 1.67 37.91
C GLU A 54 19.92 2.91 38.69
N GLY A 55 19.04 2.72 39.69
CA GLY A 55 18.61 3.79 40.60
C GLY A 55 17.40 4.63 40.16
N ARG A 56 16.77 4.32 39.00
CA ARG A 56 15.49 4.91 38.60
C ARG A 56 14.50 3.88 38.07
N ILE A 57 13.22 4.26 38.03
CA ILE A 57 12.18 3.48 37.36
C ILE A 57 12.38 3.67 35.84
N PRO A 58 12.50 2.58 35.06
CA PRO A 58 12.62 2.69 33.61
C PRO A 58 11.37 3.31 32.98
N THR A 59 11.55 3.96 31.85
CA THR A 59 10.44 4.48 31.06
C THR A 59 9.79 3.38 30.22
N SER A 60 8.52 3.56 29.85
CA SER A 60 7.80 2.57 29.03
C SER A 60 8.53 2.24 27.71
N LEU A 61 9.26 3.20 27.13
CA LEU A 61 10.05 2.97 25.91
C LEU A 61 11.27 2.07 26.14
N GLU A 62 11.89 2.16 27.32
CA GLU A 62 13.05 1.34 27.68
C GLU A 62 12.65 -0.09 28.04
N GLN A 63 11.42 -0.29 28.53
CA GLN A 63 10.90 -1.60 28.91
C GLN A 63 10.14 -2.30 27.78
N ALA A 64 9.54 -1.55 26.86
CA ALA A 64 8.79 -2.11 25.74
C ALA A 64 9.71 -2.94 24.83
N THR A 65 9.20 -4.07 24.35
CA THR A 65 9.91 -4.94 23.41
C THR A 65 9.00 -5.38 22.27
N GLY A 66 9.58 -5.75 21.13
CA GLY A 66 8.82 -6.30 19.99
C GLY A 66 7.79 -5.34 19.41
N ILE A 67 6.54 -5.80 19.29
CA ILE A 67 5.42 -5.07 18.68
C ILE A 67 5.01 -3.86 19.52
N GLU A 68 5.04 -3.98 20.85
CA GLU A 68 4.73 -2.87 21.75
C GLU A 68 5.68 -1.69 21.52
N LYS A 69 6.99 -1.99 21.39
CA LYS A 69 7.99 -0.98 21.10
C LYS A 69 7.77 -0.35 19.71
N TYR A 70 7.35 -1.13 18.72
CA TYR A 70 7.02 -0.61 17.39
C TYR A 70 5.91 0.40 17.42
N GLU A 71 4.80 0.03 18.03
CA GLU A 71 3.65 0.90 18.16
C GLU A 71 4.03 2.20 18.89
N LEU A 72 4.78 2.10 20.00
CA LEU A 72 5.21 3.25 20.78
C LEU A 72 6.13 4.18 19.99
N LEU A 73 7.12 3.64 19.27
CA LEU A 73 8.04 4.43 18.44
C LEU A 73 7.32 5.16 17.31
N GLN A 74 6.34 4.52 16.67
CA GLN A 74 5.55 5.14 15.60
C GLN A 74 4.64 6.23 16.16
N LYS A 75 3.98 5.98 17.31
CA LYS A 75 3.16 6.98 18.01
C LYS A 75 3.99 8.20 18.41
N LEU A 76 5.24 8.02 18.84
CA LEU A 76 6.17 9.14 19.10
C LEU A 76 6.53 9.94 17.86
N GLN A 77 6.55 9.30 16.68
CA GLN A 77 6.72 9.97 15.39
C GLN A 77 5.41 10.61 14.86
N GLY A 78 4.31 10.47 15.60
CA GLY A 78 2.98 10.94 15.19
C GLY A 78 2.35 10.12 14.06
N LYS A 79 2.79 8.86 13.87
CA LYS A 79 2.25 7.94 12.87
C LYS A 79 1.61 6.74 13.56
N GLU A 80 0.53 6.21 13.00
CA GLU A 80 -0.02 4.94 13.47
C GLU A 80 0.74 3.77 12.83
N ALA A 81 1.08 2.77 13.65
CA ALA A 81 1.85 1.60 13.22
C ALA A 81 1.02 0.63 12.35
N PHE A 82 -0.30 0.65 12.56
CA PHE A 82 -1.27 -0.24 11.94
C PHE A 82 -2.41 0.59 11.35
N ASP A 83 -2.92 0.13 10.21
CA ASP A 83 -4.06 0.76 9.54
C ASP A 83 -5.36 0.45 10.30
N LEU A 84 -6.01 1.50 10.80
CA LEU A 84 -7.30 1.46 11.50
C LEU A 84 -8.39 2.18 10.71
N GLU A 85 -8.10 2.64 9.49
CA GLU A 85 -9.05 3.41 8.70
C GLU A 85 -10.18 2.50 8.18
N PRO A 86 -11.43 2.97 8.22
CA PRO A 86 -12.54 2.24 7.61
C PRO A 86 -12.40 2.24 6.08
N LEU A 87 -13.15 1.36 5.43
CA LEU A 87 -13.24 1.34 3.97
C LEU A 87 -13.75 2.69 3.44
N ASP A 88 -13.09 3.22 2.41
CA ASP A 88 -13.52 4.47 1.77
C ASP A 88 -14.93 4.33 1.19
N ALA A 89 -15.87 5.08 1.77
CA ALA A 89 -17.26 5.20 1.36
C ALA A 89 -17.59 6.61 0.84
N SER A 90 -16.59 7.41 0.48
CA SER A 90 -16.80 8.78 -0.02
C SER A 90 -17.29 8.83 -1.47
N ARG A 91 -17.07 7.76 -2.25
CA ARG A 91 -17.47 7.66 -3.66
C ARG A 91 -17.95 6.25 -4.01
N LEU A 92 -18.77 6.15 -5.05
CA LEU A 92 -19.13 4.88 -5.67
C LEU A 92 -17.97 4.37 -6.54
N GLY A 93 -17.44 3.18 -6.23
CA GLY A 93 -16.43 2.53 -7.07
C GLY A 93 -17.02 2.10 -8.40
N THR A 94 -16.44 2.53 -9.52
CA THR A 94 -16.85 2.12 -10.88
C THR A 94 -15.83 1.17 -11.50
N LEU A 95 -16.15 0.54 -12.64
CA LEU A 95 -15.18 -0.31 -13.33
C LEU A 95 -13.95 0.42 -13.86
N LYS A 96 -14.11 1.71 -14.19
CA LYS A 96 -13.00 2.54 -14.67
C LYS A 96 -12.17 3.09 -13.52
N ASP A 97 -12.82 3.32 -12.38
CA ASP A 97 -12.21 3.89 -11.18
C ASP A 97 -12.70 3.12 -9.94
N PRO A 98 -12.14 1.93 -9.68
CA PRO A 98 -12.52 1.11 -8.53
C PRO A 98 -12.00 1.71 -7.22
N ILE A 99 -12.58 1.29 -6.09
CA ILE A 99 -12.02 1.57 -4.76
C ILE A 99 -10.84 0.63 -4.55
N VAL A 100 -9.65 1.19 -4.43
CA VAL A 100 -8.41 0.42 -4.27
C VAL A 100 -8.22 0.12 -2.79
N VAL A 101 -8.06 -1.16 -2.47
CA VAL A 101 -7.79 -1.63 -1.12
C VAL A 101 -6.40 -2.24 -1.09
N GLU A 102 -5.55 -1.73 -0.23
CA GLU A 102 -4.18 -2.23 -0.09
C GLU A 102 -4.16 -3.54 0.69
N SER A 103 -3.27 -4.47 0.39
CA SER A 103 -3.10 -5.67 1.19
C SER A 103 -1.66 -6.16 1.13
N LEU A 104 -1.18 -6.69 2.27
CA LEU A 104 0.09 -7.38 2.35
C LEU A 104 -0.01 -8.84 1.90
N ASP A 105 -1.22 -9.40 1.87
CA ASP A 105 -1.51 -10.76 1.41
C ASP A 105 -2.29 -10.73 0.08
N THR A 106 -2.25 -11.86 -0.63
CA THR A 106 -2.91 -12.12 -1.91
C THR A 106 -4.43 -12.04 -1.82
N THR A 107 -5.01 -12.20 -0.63
CA THR A 107 -6.44 -12.02 -0.37
C THR A 107 -6.70 -11.07 0.80
N ARG A 108 -7.82 -10.34 0.77
CA ARG A 108 -8.27 -9.48 1.88
C ARG A 108 -9.79 -9.49 1.96
N LEU A 109 -10.33 -9.65 3.17
CA LEU A 109 -11.76 -9.51 3.44
C LEU A 109 -12.12 -8.04 3.59
N ILE A 110 -13.21 -7.62 2.95
CA ILE A 110 -13.78 -6.27 3.06
C ILE A 110 -15.25 -6.34 3.47
N GLY A 111 -15.69 -5.36 4.27
CA GLY A 111 -17.09 -5.17 4.62
C GLY A 111 -17.65 -3.95 3.91
N CYS A 112 -18.55 -4.16 2.96
CA CYS A 112 -19.24 -3.08 2.25
C CYS A 112 -20.53 -2.72 3.00
N THR A 113 -20.68 -1.45 3.39
CA THR A 113 -21.92 -0.87 3.96
C THR A 113 -22.69 0.00 2.95
N GLY A 114 -22.18 0.05 1.71
CA GLY A 114 -22.76 0.76 0.59
C GLY A 114 -22.35 2.23 0.46
N PHE A 115 -23.00 2.92 -0.48
CA PHE A 115 -22.74 4.33 -0.82
C PHE A 115 -24.08 5.07 -1.01
N PRO A 116 -24.41 6.08 -0.20
CA PRO A 116 -23.64 6.64 0.92
C PRO A 116 -23.39 5.61 2.05
N ALA A 117 -22.44 5.90 2.95
CA ALA A 117 -22.09 4.98 4.03
C ALA A 117 -23.33 4.54 4.82
N ASP A 118 -23.40 3.24 5.15
CA ASP A 118 -24.51 2.63 5.89
C ASP A 118 -25.86 2.61 5.14
N SER A 119 -25.82 2.60 3.80
CA SER A 119 -27.02 2.48 2.96
C SER A 119 -27.64 1.07 2.96
N HIS A 120 -26.86 0.04 3.29
CA HIS A 120 -27.33 -1.34 3.38
C HIS A 120 -26.53 -2.14 4.42
N ASP A 121 -27.02 -3.33 4.78
CA ASP A 121 -26.37 -4.21 5.76
C ASP A 121 -24.96 -4.61 5.32
N VAL A 122 -24.08 -4.88 6.28
CA VAL A 122 -22.68 -5.22 5.99
C VAL A 122 -22.59 -6.49 5.14
N LEU A 123 -22.10 -6.33 3.90
CA LEU A 123 -21.80 -7.45 3.02
C LEU A 123 -20.30 -7.71 3.02
N TRP A 124 -19.93 -8.93 3.38
CA TRP A 124 -18.55 -9.39 3.37
C TRP A 124 -18.17 -9.91 1.99
N LEU A 125 -17.11 -9.36 1.44
CA LEU A 125 -16.56 -9.75 0.14
C LEU A 125 -15.10 -10.12 0.31
N GLU A 126 -14.69 -11.22 -0.32
CA GLU A 126 -13.29 -11.58 -0.44
C GLU A 126 -12.71 -10.94 -1.71
N LEU A 127 -11.68 -10.11 -1.53
CA LEU A 127 -10.84 -9.62 -2.61
C LEU A 127 -9.68 -10.58 -2.79
N SER A 128 -9.41 -10.96 -4.04
CA SER A 128 -8.26 -11.79 -4.39
C SER A 128 -7.43 -11.06 -5.44
N HIS A 129 -6.11 -11.15 -5.35
CA HIS A 129 -5.20 -10.56 -6.33
C HIS A 129 -5.43 -11.11 -7.76
N ASP A 130 -5.84 -12.38 -7.88
CA ASP A 130 -6.14 -13.02 -9.16
C ASP A 130 -7.39 -12.46 -9.84
N LYS A 131 -8.31 -11.87 -9.07
CA LYS A 131 -9.54 -11.25 -9.58
C LYS A 131 -9.29 -9.76 -9.69
N GLU A 132 -9.35 -9.24 -10.91
CA GLU A 132 -9.07 -7.81 -11.12
C GLU A 132 -10.07 -6.89 -10.40
N ASN A 133 -11.35 -7.31 -10.30
CA ASN A 133 -12.41 -6.53 -9.68
C ASN A 133 -13.43 -7.44 -8.97
N SER A 134 -13.80 -7.11 -7.73
CA SER A 134 -14.96 -7.68 -7.04
C SER A 134 -16.07 -6.63 -6.94
N ARG A 135 -17.33 -7.04 -7.09
CA ARG A 135 -18.48 -6.13 -7.01
C ARG A 135 -19.37 -6.48 -5.83
N CYS A 136 -19.85 -5.46 -5.15
CA CYS A 136 -20.93 -5.61 -4.19
C CYS A 136 -22.26 -5.86 -4.93
N PRO A 137 -23.05 -6.88 -4.54
CA PRO A 137 -24.32 -7.19 -5.21
C PRO A 137 -25.43 -6.17 -4.94
N GLU A 138 -25.35 -5.39 -3.85
CA GLU A 138 -26.39 -4.42 -3.48
C GLU A 138 -26.08 -3.01 -4.00
N CYS A 139 -24.98 -2.39 -3.54
CA CYS A 139 -24.63 -1.03 -3.99
C CYS A 139 -23.93 -0.97 -5.35
N GLY A 140 -23.45 -2.10 -5.87
CA GLY A 140 -22.71 -2.14 -7.14
C GLY A 140 -21.29 -1.58 -7.11
N SER A 141 -20.79 -1.17 -5.93
CA SER A 141 -19.41 -0.68 -5.78
C SER A 141 -18.39 -1.72 -6.22
N VAL A 142 -17.40 -1.25 -6.99
CA VAL A 142 -16.29 -2.06 -7.48
C VAL A 142 -15.06 -1.86 -6.62
N TYR A 143 -14.47 -2.96 -6.16
CA TYR A 143 -13.27 -2.98 -5.34
C TYR A 143 -12.13 -3.71 -6.07
N LYS A 144 -10.91 -3.18 -5.94
CA LYS A 144 -9.69 -3.75 -6.51
C LYS A 144 -8.62 -3.89 -5.44
N LEU A 145 -8.02 -5.07 -5.34
CA LEU A 145 -6.93 -5.33 -4.42
C LEU A 145 -5.60 -4.80 -5.01
N ASN A 146 -4.87 -4.01 -4.24
CA ASN A 146 -3.49 -3.63 -4.52
C ASN A 146 -2.55 -4.42 -3.60
N PHE A 147 -1.87 -5.42 -4.16
CA PHE A 147 -0.92 -6.25 -3.42
C PHE A 147 0.41 -5.53 -3.24
N ILE A 148 0.78 -5.26 -1.99
CA ILE A 148 2.02 -4.56 -1.60
C ILE A 148 3.05 -5.53 -1.01
N GLY A 149 2.67 -6.79 -0.76
CA GLY A 149 3.54 -7.82 -0.21
C GLY A 149 4.69 -8.25 -1.13
N ASP A 150 5.68 -8.91 -0.56
CA ASP A 150 6.71 -9.62 -1.33
C ASP A 150 6.09 -10.94 -1.84
N GLY A 151 6.14 -11.18 -3.16
CA GLY A 151 5.44 -12.30 -3.83
C GLY A 151 5.95 -13.72 -3.53
N ASP A 152 6.68 -13.91 -2.43
CA ASP A 152 7.29 -15.17 -1.98
C ASP A 152 6.58 -15.76 -0.75
N VAL A 153 5.28 -15.48 -0.58
CA VAL A 153 4.44 -16.12 0.42
C VAL A 153 4.12 -17.56 -0.01
N GLN A 154 5.05 -18.47 0.29
CA GLN A 154 4.77 -19.90 0.38
C GLN A 154 3.73 -20.08 1.50
N ASN A 155 2.58 -20.65 1.15
CA ASN A 155 1.52 -21.03 2.10
C ASN A 155 2.07 -22.06 3.09
N HIS A 156 2.65 -21.59 4.19
CA HIS A 156 3.05 -22.43 5.32
C HIS A 156 1.81 -22.70 6.18
N HIS A 157 1.08 -23.76 5.81
CA HIS A 157 0.16 -24.45 6.71
C HIS A 157 0.93 -25.29 7.72
#